data_AF-A0A0G1WPS5-F1
#
_entry.id   AF-A0A0G1WPS5-F1
#
_cell.length_a   1.000
_cell.length_b   1.000
_cell.length_c   1.000
_cell.angle_alpha   90.00
_cell.angle_beta   90.00
_cell.angle_gamma   90.00
#
_symmetry.space_group_name_H-M   'P 1'
#
loop_
_entity.id
_entity.type
_entity.pdbx_description
1 polymer ?
#
loop_
_entity_poly.entity_id
_entity_poly.type
_entity_poly.pdbx_seq_one_letter_code
_entity_poly.pdbx_strand_id
1 'polypeptide(L)'
;MAVLITVSSILIITAVVAALNRFLPFPLCPICSGVSATWLFLTAFVIAGFLEREAFMPLVLLLMGGTVVGISYQGERALLWARENPLLWKTLVIIAGMPAAFWAASRPNAGLLAAEAMILGALAYIFFLAGGGSPLVGPEKKSVRIDELEKKMKDCC
;
A
#
# COMPACT_ATOMS: atom_id res chain seq x y z
N MET A 1 8.03 23.53 2.45
CA MET A 1 9.26 22.70 2.29
C MET A 1 9.00 21.23 2.64
N ALA A 2 8.36 20.91 3.78
CA ALA A 2 8.03 19.53 4.16
C ALA A 2 7.33 18.72 3.05
N VAL A 3 6.32 19.28 2.39
CA VAL A 3 5.59 18.62 1.27
C VAL A 3 6.52 18.22 0.11
N LEU A 4 7.46 19.09 -0.28
CA LEU A 4 8.40 18.80 -1.37
C LEU A 4 9.35 17.66 -1.01
N ILE A 5 9.81 17.62 0.24
CA ILE A 5 10.68 16.56 0.77
C ILE A 5 9.93 15.22 0.77
N THR A 6 8.67 15.20 1.21
CA THR A 6 7.84 13.99 1.16
C THR A 6 7.56 13.53 -0.27
N VAL A 7 7.16 14.43 -1.18
CA VAL A 7 6.83 14.05 -2.56
C VAL A 7 8.06 13.53 -3.30
N SER A 8 9.21 14.19 -3.14
CA SER A 8 10.47 13.72 -3.71
C SER A 8 10.89 12.37 -3.13
N SER A 9 10.76 12.16 -1.82
CA SER A 9 11.03 10.87 -1.17
C SER A 9 10.14 9.76 -1.73
N ILE A 10 8.83 9.99 -1.84
CA ILE A 10 7.89 9.02 -2.41
C ILE A 10 8.29 8.66 -3.85
N LEU A 11 8.59 9.66 -4.68
CA LEU A 11 8.97 9.42 -6.08
C LEU A 11 10.27 8.63 -6.19
N ILE A 12 11.30 9.00 -5.42
CA ILE A 12 12.60 8.31 -5.41
C ILE A 12 12.43 6.86 -4.94
N ILE A 13 11.77 6.64 -3.80
CA ILE A 13 11.58 5.30 -3.25
C ILE A 13 10.71 4.46 -4.20
N THR A 14 9.64 5.02 -4.76
CA THR A 14 8.78 4.31 -5.71
C THR A 14 9.56 3.92 -6.97
N ALA A 15 10.41 4.81 -7.50
CA ALA A 15 11.25 4.53 -8.66
C ALA A 15 12.28 3.42 -8.36
N VAL A 16 12.91 3.48 -7.19
CA VAL A 16 13.86 2.45 -6.72
C VAL A 16 13.16 1.10 -6.58
N VAL A 17 11.98 1.05 -5.94
CA VAL A 17 11.24 -0.20 -5.80
C VAL A 17 10.75 -0.70 -7.15
N ALA A 18 10.28 0.17 -8.05
CA ALA A 18 9.91 -0.23 -9.41
C ALA A 18 11.09 -0.85 -10.18
N ALA A 19 12.30 -0.30 -10.01
CA ALA A 19 13.52 -0.86 -10.59
C ALA A 19 13.90 -2.22 -9.97
N LEU A 20 13.82 -2.36 -8.64
CA LEU A 20 14.04 -3.63 -7.92
C LEU A 20 13.01 -4.70 -8.28
N ASN A 21 11.77 -4.30 -8.54
CA ASN A 21 10.70 -5.20 -8.96
C ASN A 21 10.97 -5.83 -10.33
N ARG A 22 11.86 -5.24 -11.14
CA ARG A 22 12.33 -5.84 -12.40
C ARG A 22 13.27 -7.02 -12.15
N PHE A 23 13.92 -7.07 -10.98
CA PHE A 23 14.85 -8.13 -10.59
C PHE A 23 14.23 -9.16 -9.64
N LEU A 24 13.20 -8.77 -8.88
CA LEU A 24 12.52 -9.66 -7.95
C LEU A 24 11.47 -10.52 -8.67
N PRO A 25 11.38 -11.83 -8.37
CA PRO A 25 10.39 -12.74 -8.97
C PRO A 25 8.95 -12.51 -8.46
N PHE A 26 8.73 -11.58 -7.53
CA PHE A 26 7.44 -11.27 -6.95
C PHE A 26 7.05 -9.83 -7.30
N PRO A 27 5.96 -9.58 -8.05
CA PRO A 27 5.55 -8.23 -8.44
C PRO A 27 4.98 -7.46 -7.24
N LEU A 28 5.86 -6.80 -6.48
CA LEU A 28 5.49 -5.88 -5.40
C LEU A 28 4.80 -4.64 -5.98
N CYS A 29 3.78 -4.13 -5.29
CA CYS A 29 3.16 -2.84 -5.66
C CYS A 29 4.17 -1.72 -5.36
N PRO A 30 4.76 -1.08 -6.39
CA PRO A 30 5.83 -0.11 -6.19
C PRO A 30 5.34 1.12 -5.44
N ILE A 31 4.07 1.52 -5.68
CA ILE A 31 3.44 2.65 -4.99
C ILE A 31 3.14 2.28 -3.53
N CYS A 32 2.60 1.09 -3.27
CA CYS A 32 2.21 0.67 -1.92
C CYS A 32 3.44 0.56 -1.00
N SER A 33 4.51 -0.05 -1.52
CA SER A 33 5.81 -0.16 -0.83
C SER A 33 6.49 1.20 -0.70
N GLY A 34 6.45 2.04 -1.73
CA GLY A 34 6.98 3.40 -1.71
C GLY A 34 6.33 4.26 -0.63
N VAL A 35 5.01 4.31 -0.58
CA VAL A 35 4.24 5.04 0.45
C VAL A 35 4.56 4.49 1.85
N SER A 36 4.59 3.16 2.01
CA SER A 36 4.88 2.50 3.30
C SER A 36 6.29 2.81 3.81
N ALA A 37 7.29 2.66 2.94
CA ALA A 37 8.68 2.95 3.29
C ALA A 37 8.87 4.43 3.58
N THR A 38 8.23 5.33 2.81
CA THR A 38 8.39 6.76 3.00
C THR A 38 7.94 7.20 4.39
N TRP A 39 6.77 6.76 4.86
CA TRP A 39 6.32 7.16 6.19
C TRP A 39 7.15 6.51 7.30
N LEU A 40 7.58 5.25 7.14
CA LEU A 40 8.50 4.60 8.09
C LEU A 40 9.82 5.37 8.23
N PHE A 41 10.39 5.78 7.09
CA PHE A 41 11.61 6.60 7.08
C PHE A 41 11.37 7.95 7.76
N LEU A 42 10.30 8.66 7.41
CA LEU A 42 9.99 9.97 8.01
C LEU A 42 9.78 9.86 9.52
N THR A 43 9.06 8.85 9.98
CA THR A 43 8.88 8.60 11.42
C THR A 43 10.21 8.29 12.10
N ALA A 44 11.10 7.51 11.48
CA ALA A 44 12.44 7.25 12.01
C ALA A 44 13.26 8.54 12.15
N PHE A 45 13.26 9.40 11.12
CA PHE A 45 13.96 10.68 11.14
C PHE A 45 13.39 11.67 12.17
N VAL A 46 12.06 11.66 12.38
CA VAL A 46 11.40 12.45 13.43
C VAL A 46 11.79 11.94 14.82
N ILE A 47 11.85 10.62 15.04
CA ILE A 47 12.29 10.04 16.32
C ILE A 47 13.77 10.33 16.59
N ALA A 48 14.60 10.32 15.55
CA ALA A 48 16.03 10.63 15.64
C ALA A 48 16.31 12.15 15.81
N GLY A 49 15.28 13.00 15.80
CA GLY A 49 15.41 14.45 16.04
C GLY A 49 15.94 15.26 14.85
N PHE A 50 16.09 14.66 13.67
CA PHE A 50 16.56 15.35 12.47
C PHE A 50 15.47 16.19 11.79
N LEU A 51 14.19 15.85 12.01
CA LEU A 51 13.04 16.50 11.39
C LEU A 51 12.07 17.07 12.43
N GLU A 52 11.48 18.23 12.13
CA GLU A 52 10.45 18.85 12.96
C GLU A 52 9.16 18.00 12.97
N ARG A 53 8.76 17.55 14.16
CA ARG A 53 7.57 16.71 14.33
C ARG A 53 6.31 17.38 13.77
N GLU A 54 6.10 18.66 14.09
CA GLU A 54 4.87 19.39 13.74
C GLU A 54 4.65 19.51 12.23
N ALA A 55 5.74 19.66 11.47
CA ALA A 55 5.68 19.81 10.02
C ALA A 55 5.47 18.48 9.28
N PHE A 56 5.99 17.36 9.80
CA PHE A 56 6.00 16.07 9.10
C PHE A 56 4.96 15.06 9.59
N MET A 57 4.49 15.16 10.84
CA MET A 57 3.54 14.22 11.42
C MET A 57 2.18 14.18 10.69
N PRO A 58 1.60 15.30 10.20
CA PRO A 58 0.40 15.24 9.36
C PRO A 58 0.61 14.47 8.06
N LEU A 59 1.82 14.55 7.48
CA LEU A 59 2.15 13.84 6.24
C LEU A 59 2.37 12.34 6.49
N VAL A 60 3.00 11.99 7.61
CA VAL A 60 3.09 10.59 8.07
C VAL A 60 1.70 10.00 8.26
N LEU A 61 0.79 10.69 8.96
CA LEU A 61 -0.60 10.27 9.14
C LEU A 61 -1.33 10.05 7.80
N LEU A 62 -1.16 10.97 6.86
CA LEU A 62 -1.76 10.85 5.52
C LEU A 62 -1.22 9.63 4.77
N LEU A 63 0.09 9.36 4.85
CA LEU A 63 0.72 8.20 4.23
C LEU A 63 0.33 6.88 4.91
N MET A 64 0.20 6.84 6.23
CA MET A 64 -0.32 5.68 6.97
C MET A 64 -1.79 5.39 6.61
N GLY A 65 -2.61 6.41 6.40
CA GLY A 65 -3.94 6.22 5.83
C GLY A 65 -3.88 5.59 4.43
N GLY A 66 -2.94 6.02 3.60
CA GLY A 66 -2.66 5.43 2.30
C GLY A 66 -2.26 3.95 2.36
N THR A 67 -1.49 3.54 3.37
CA THR A 67 -1.12 2.11 3.54
C THR A 67 -2.31 1.28 3.98
N VAL A 68 -3.17 1.77 4.87
CA VAL A 68 -4.42 1.08 5.26
C VAL A 68 -5.31 0.84 4.04
N VAL A 69 -5.48 1.85 3.19
CA VAL A 69 -6.23 1.70 1.95
C VAL A 69 -5.55 0.71 1.01
N GLY A 70 -4.22 0.80 0.83
CA GLY A 70 -3.44 -0.15 0.03
C GLY A 70 -3.62 -1.60 0.49
N ILE A 71 -3.59 -1.85 1.80
CA ILE A 71 -3.83 -3.16 2.41
C ILE A 71 -5.27 -3.63 2.12
N SER A 72 -6.25 -2.74 2.20
CA SER A 72 -7.66 -3.11 1.92
C SER A 72 -7.84 -3.65 0.49
N TYR A 73 -7.18 -3.03 -0.50
CA TYR A 73 -7.24 -3.44 -1.90
C TYR A 73 -6.38 -4.67 -2.20
N GLN A 74 -5.20 -4.80 -1.58
CA GLN A 74 -4.34 -5.97 -1.79
C GLN A 74 -4.90 -7.21 -1.09
N GLY A 75 -5.46 -7.05 0.11
CA GLY A 75 -6.10 -8.12 0.86
C GLY A 75 -7.27 -8.74 0.11
N GLU A 76 -8.09 -7.94 -0.59
CA GLU A 76 -9.18 -8.44 -1.44
C GLU A 76 -8.69 -9.43 -2.51
N ARG A 77 -7.46 -9.24 -3.02
CA ARG A 77 -6.88 -10.08 -4.06
C ARG A 77 -6.18 -11.32 -3.51
N ALA A 78 -5.52 -11.18 -2.37
CA ALA A 78 -4.73 -12.26 -1.77
C ALA A 78 -5.57 -13.27 -0.99
N LEU A 79 -6.72 -12.86 -0.44
CA LEU A 79 -7.52 -13.66 0.48
C LEU A 79 -8.87 -14.08 -0.14
N LEU A 80 -9.15 -15.39 -0.18
CA LEU A 80 -10.37 -15.94 -0.80
C LEU A 80 -11.67 -15.40 -0.17
N TRP A 81 -11.77 -15.39 1.17
CA TRP A 81 -12.91 -14.83 1.91
C TRP A 81 -13.10 -13.32 1.68
N ALA A 82 -12.00 -12.57 1.49
CA ALA A 82 -12.06 -11.14 1.20
C ALA A 82 -12.60 -10.86 -0.21
N ARG A 83 -12.40 -11.80 -1.14
CA ARG A 83 -12.93 -11.73 -2.51
C ARG A 83 -14.43 -12.01 -2.59
N GLU A 84 -14.96 -12.86 -1.71
CA GLU A 84 -16.41 -13.13 -1.63
C GLU A 84 -17.19 -11.94 -1.07
N ASN A 85 -16.61 -11.20 -0.13
CA ASN A 85 -17.25 -10.05 0.50
C ASN A 85 -16.34 -8.79 0.50
N PRO A 86 -16.07 -8.20 -0.67
CA PRO A 86 -15.09 -7.13 -0.81
C PRO A 86 -15.45 -5.86 -0.04
N LEU A 87 -16.75 -5.57 0.10
CA LEU A 87 -17.22 -4.41 0.86
C LEU A 87 -17.03 -4.59 2.36
N LEU A 88 -17.34 -5.77 2.91
CA LEU A 88 -17.14 -6.05 4.34
C LEU A 88 -15.65 -6.03 4.70
N TRP A 89 -14.81 -6.65 3.87
CA TRP A 89 -13.36 -6.61 4.07
C TRP A 89 -12.80 -5.19 4.10
N LYS A 90 -13.12 -4.37 3.08
CA LYS A 90 -12.65 -2.98 3.01
C LYS A 90 -13.13 -2.16 4.21
N THR A 91 -14.39 -2.34 4.58
CA THR A 91 -15.00 -1.62 5.70
C THR A 91 -14.32 -2.00 7.02
N LEU A 92 -14.09 -3.29 7.28
CA LEU A 92 -13.39 -3.74 8.48
C LEU A 92 -11.95 -3.22 8.52
N VAL A 93 -11.21 -3.34 7.41
CA VAL A 93 -9.81 -2.88 7.36
C VAL A 93 -9.70 -1.37 7.52
N ILE A 94 -10.60 -0.58 6.93
CA ILE A 94 -10.56 0.89 7.05
C ILE A 94 -11.00 1.32 8.44
N ILE A 95 -12.12 0.78 8.95
CA ILE A 95 -12.66 1.14 10.28
C ILE A 95 -11.69 0.74 11.39
N ALA A 96 -11.05 -0.42 11.30
CA ALA A 96 -10.07 -0.84 12.31
C ALA A 96 -8.69 -0.20 12.08
N GLY A 97 -8.26 -0.11 10.82
CA GLY A 97 -6.92 0.32 10.45
C GLY A 97 -6.67 1.81 10.61
N MET A 98 -7.65 2.67 10.32
CA MET A 98 -7.46 4.12 10.46
C MET A 98 -7.25 4.57 11.92
N PRO A 99 -8.08 4.14 12.90
CA PRO A 99 -7.83 4.43 14.31
C PRO A 99 -6.52 3.82 14.81
N ALA A 100 -6.17 2.61 14.37
CA ALA A 100 -4.91 1.97 14.73
C ALA A 100 -3.71 2.79 14.23
N ALA A 101 -3.75 3.25 12.98
CA ALA A 101 -2.72 4.12 12.40
C ALA A 101 -2.62 5.46 13.15
N PHE A 102 -3.75 6.07 13.50
CA PHE A 102 -3.76 7.32 14.27
C PHE A 102 -3.16 7.13 15.67
N TRP A 103 -3.51 6.03 16.35
CA TRP A 103 -2.98 5.70 17.66
C TRP A 103 -1.47 5.45 17.62
N ALA A 104 -0.99 4.77 16.57
CA ALA A 104 0.43 4.53 16.41
C ALA A 104 1.22 5.81 16.08
N ALA A 105 0.68 6.64 15.20
CA ALA A 105 1.30 7.92 14.84
C ALA A 105 1.37 8.91 16.00
N SER A 106 0.40 8.87 16.92
CA SER A 106 0.36 9.79 18.08
C SER A 106 1.35 9.41 19.19
N ARG A 107 1.92 8.20 19.18
CA ARG A 107 2.99 7.77 20.09
C ARG A 107 4.20 7.22 19.33
N PRO A 108 4.97 8.08 18.65
CA PRO A 108 6.17 7.65 17.93
C PRO A 108 7.20 7.17 18.94
N ASN A 109 7.36 5.85 19.03
CA ASN A 109 8.37 5.17 19.81
C ASN A 109 9.13 4.23 18.89
N ALA A 110 10.45 4.11 19.06
CA ALA A 110 11.28 3.23 18.25
C ALA A 110 10.79 1.77 18.30
N GLY A 111 10.32 1.31 19.47
CA GLY A 111 9.75 -0.03 19.61
C GLY A 111 8.45 -0.22 18.82
N LEU A 112 7.60 0.81 18.75
CA LEU A 112 6.35 0.75 17.98
C LEU A 112 6.63 0.79 16.48
N LEU A 113 7.57 1.63 16.04
CA LEU A 113 8.01 1.70 14.65
C LEU A 113 8.56 0.35 14.16
N ALA A 114 9.37 -0.31 14.99
CA ALA A 114 9.89 -1.65 14.68
C ALA A 114 8.77 -2.70 14.57
N ALA A 115 7.77 -2.64 15.46
CA ALA A 115 6.61 -3.51 15.39
C ALA A 115 5.78 -3.26 14.11
N GLU A 116 5.54 -2.01 13.74
CA GLU A 116 4.82 -1.66 12.50
C GLU A 116 5.57 -2.12 11.25
N ALA A 117 6.89 -1.91 11.20
CA ALA A 117 7.72 -2.41 10.11
C ALA A 117 7.67 -3.94 10.00
N MET A 118 7.69 -4.65 11.14
CA MET A 118 7.57 -6.11 11.18
C MET A 118 6.19 -6.59 10.70
N ILE A 119 5.11 -5.93 11.15
CA ILE A 119 3.74 -6.25 10.72
C ILE A 119 3.57 -5.99 9.22
N LEU A 120 4.03 -4.86 8.71
CA LEU A 120 3.99 -4.56 7.27
C LEU A 120 4.83 -5.53 6.46
N GLY A 121 6.01 -5.92 6.95
CA GLY A 121 6.85 -6.94 6.32
C GLY A 121 6.14 -8.30 6.27
N ALA A 122 5.49 -8.71 7.35
CA ALA A 122 4.71 -9.94 7.41
C ALA A 122 3.49 -9.90 6.47
N LEU A 123 2.74 -8.80 6.45
CA LEU A 123 1.60 -8.61 5.55
C LEU A 123 2.04 -8.61 4.08
N ALA A 124 3.15 -7.94 3.75
CA ALA A 124 3.73 -8.00 2.43
C ALA A 124 4.09 -9.45 2.08
N TYR A 125 4.81 -10.16 2.95
CA TYR A 125 5.17 -11.56 2.73
C TYR A 125 3.93 -12.44 2.49
N ILE A 126 2.89 -12.31 3.31
CA ILE A 126 1.64 -13.08 3.16
C ILE A 126 0.96 -12.74 1.83
N PHE A 127 0.77 -11.46 1.52
CA PHE A 127 0.07 -11.06 0.29
C PHE A 127 0.82 -11.42 -0.97
N PHE A 128 2.17 -11.44 -0.95
CA PHE A 128 2.98 -11.71 -2.12
C PHE A 128 3.40 -13.18 -2.29
N LEU A 129 3.49 -13.98 -1.22
CA LEU A 129 3.78 -15.42 -1.34
C LEU A 129 2.52 -16.30 -1.29
N ALA A 130 1.53 -15.98 -0.46
CA ALA A 130 0.30 -16.79 -0.37
C ALA A 130 -0.72 -16.39 -1.45
N GLY A 131 -0.69 -15.14 -1.89
CA GLY A 131 -1.42 -14.66 -3.06
C GLY A 131 -0.66 -15.04 -4.33
N GLY A 132 -0.74 -16.32 -4.72
CA GLY A 132 -0.08 -16.88 -5.91
C GLY A 132 -0.08 -15.91 -7.09
N GLY A 133 1.12 -15.66 -7.62
CA GLY A 133 1.48 -14.63 -8.59
C GLY A 133 0.33 -14.15 -9.47
N SER A 134 -0.14 -12.94 -9.22
CA SER A 134 -0.90 -12.19 -10.20
C SER A 134 -0.22 -10.83 -10.36
N PRO A 135 0.34 -10.54 -11.55
CA PRO A 135 1.03 -9.29 -11.79
C PRO A 135 0.07 -8.14 -11.58
N LEU A 136 0.58 -7.08 -10.98
CA LEU A 136 -0.03 -5.76 -11.05
C LEU A 136 -0.37 -5.45 -12.49
N VAL A 137 -1.67 -5.38 -12.79
CA VAL A 137 -2.24 -4.56 -13.86
C VAL A 137 -1.45 -4.64 -15.18
N GLY A 138 -1.41 -5.83 -15.76
CA GLY A 138 -1.60 -5.97 -17.20
C GLY A 138 -3.10 -5.95 -17.49
N PRO A 139 -3.58 -5.28 -18.55
CA PRO A 139 -5.01 -5.14 -18.88
C PRO A 139 -5.68 -6.45 -19.35
N GLU A 140 -5.18 -7.62 -18.96
CA GLU A 140 -5.50 -8.89 -19.64
C GLU A 140 -6.87 -9.48 -19.24
N LYS A 141 -7.39 -9.19 -18.03
CA LYS A 141 -8.78 -9.53 -17.68
C LYS A 141 -9.81 -8.51 -18.14
N LYS A 142 -9.37 -7.31 -18.54
CA LYS A 142 -10.27 -6.28 -19.09
C LYS A 142 -10.52 -6.54 -20.57
N SER A 143 -9.50 -6.98 -21.32
CA SER A 143 -9.66 -7.32 -22.74
C SER A 143 -10.68 -8.45 -22.95
N VAL A 144 -10.61 -9.55 -22.20
CA VAL A 144 -11.56 -10.68 -22.38
C VAL A 144 -13.02 -10.26 -22.17
N ARG A 145 -13.31 -9.43 -21.15
CA ARG A 145 -14.67 -8.91 -20.94
C ARG A 145 -15.07 -7.87 -21.98
N ILE A 146 -14.15 -7.03 -22.44
CA ILE A 146 -14.41 -6.03 -23.48
C ILE A 146 -14.66 -6.71 -24.83
N ASP A 147 -13.91 -7.76 -25.19
CA ASP A 147 -14.13 -8.58 -26.39
C ASP A 147 -15.49 -9.30 -26.35
N GLU A 148 -15.89 -9.79 -25.18
CA GLU A 148 -17.21 -10.43 -25.01
C GLU A 148 -18.36 -9.40 -25.08
N LEU A 149 -18.15 -8.19 -24.54
CA LEU A 149 -19.08 -7.06 -24.66
C LEU A 149 -19.15 -6.53 -26.10
N GLU A 150 -18.03 -6.45 -26.81
CA GLU A 150 -17.96 -6.03 -28.21
C GLU A 150 -18.65 -7.03 -29.14
N LYS A 151 -18.46 -8.34 -28.89
CA LYS A 151 -19.22 -9.39 -29.61
C LYS A 151 -20.72 -9.27 -29.38
N LYS A 152 -21.16 -9.09 -28.13
CA LYS A 152 -22.59 -8.90 -27.81
C LYS A 152 -23.18 -7.63 -28.44
N MET A 153 -22.38 -6.60 -28.68
CA MET A 153 -22.81 -5.39 -29.38
C MET A 153 -22.86 -5.57 -30.91
N LYS A 154 -22.00 -6.42 -31.48
CA LYS A 154 -22.02 -6.77 -32.92
C LYS A 154 -23.24 -7.60 -33.31
N ASP A 155 -23.80 -8.38 -32.38
CA ASP A 155 -25.05 -9.14 -32.58
C ASP A 155 -26.33 -8.27 -32.45
N CYS A 156 -26.20 -6.97 -32.20
CA CYS A 156 -27.33 -6.03 -32.12
C CYS A 156 -27.53 -5.17 -33.39
N CYS A 157 -27.01 -5.58 -34.55
CA CYS A 157 -27.33 -4.99 -35.85
C CYS A 157 -27.76 -6.04 -36.86
#